data_AF-A0A7Y0X4T4-F1
#
_entry.id   AF-A0A7Y0X4T4-F1
#
_cell.length_a   1.000
_cell.length_b   1.000
_cell.length_c   1.000
_cell.angle_alpha   90.00
_cell.angle_beta   90.00
_cell.angle_gamma   90.00
#
_symmetry.space_group_name_H-M   'P 1'
#
loop_
_entity.id
_entity.type
_entity.pdbx_description
1 polymer ?
#
loop_
_entity_poly.entity_id
_entity_poly.type
_entity_poly.pdbx_seq_one_letter_code
_entity_poly.pdbx_strand_id
1 'polypeptide(L)'
;PSVGELNGDRSNFRFGMIPNEPRSYGQCDFEVDFKDRRAEPPANRQGDIARIYFYMRDQYGLRLSRQQTQLFEAWSRMDPVDEWE
;
A
#
# COMPACT_ATOMS: atom_id res chain seq x y z
N PRO A 1 7.83 8.29 7.31
CA PRO A 1 7.27 9.66 7.11
C PRO A 1 6.67 9.76 5.70
N SER A 2 5.72 10.66 5.48
CA SER A 2 5.04 10.81 4.17
C SER A 2 5.09 12.27 3.70
N VAL A 3 5.05 12.47 2.38
CA VAL A 3 4.81 13.78 1.77
C VAL A 3 3.35 14.18 2.01
N GLY A 4 3.10 15.44 2.38
CA GLY A 4 1.77 15.91 2.79
C GLY A 4 0.69 15.76 1.72
N GLU A 5 1.03 16.04 0.46
CA GLU A 5 0.15 15.84 -0.70
C GLU A 5 -0.25 14.38 -0.87
N LEU A 6 0.72 13.45 -0.90
CA LEU A 6 0.45 12.02 -1.02
C LEU A 6 -0.42 11.50 0.13
N ASN A 7 -0.18 11.99 1.36
CA ASN A 7 -1.01 11.63 2.50
C ASN A 7 -2.45 12.16 2.36
N GLY A 8 -2.61 13.38 1.84
CA GLY A 8 -3.92 13.97 1.57
C GLY A 8 -4.69 13.17 0.51
N ASP A 9 -4.05 12.89 -0.62
CA ASP A 9 -4.67 12.20 -1.76
C ASP A 9 -4.97 10.73 -1.45
N ARG A 10 -4.07 10.05 -0.74
CA ARG A 10 -4.30 8.68 -0.26
C ARG A 10 -5.49 8.59 0.67
N SER A 11 -5.75 9.63 1.47
CA SER A 11 -6.90 9.71 2.38
C SER A 11 -7.06 8.42 3.20
N ASN A 12 -8.23 7.79 3.18
CA ASN A 12 -8.51 6.47 3.76
C ASN A 12 -8.66 5.38 2.69
N PHE A 13 -8.08 5.58 1.51
CA PHE A 13 -8.18 4.62 0.41
C PHE A 13 -7.42 3.33 0.74
N ARG A 14 -7.96 2.24 0.21
CA ARG A 14 -7.36 0.91 0.37
C ARG A 14 -6.14 0.81 -0.53
N PHE A 15 -5.09 0.16 -0.04
CA PHE A 15 -3.98 -0.18 -0.89
C PHE A 15 -4.36 -1.32 -1.84
N GLY A 16 -3.87 -1.24 -3.07
CA GLY A 16 -4.03 -2.27 -4.08
C GLY A 16 -3.43 -1.85 -5.41
N MET A 17 -3.23 -2.83 -6.29
CA MET A 17 -2.76 -2.56 -7.66
C MET A 17 -3.84 -1.81 -8.47
N ILE A 18 -3.44 -0.84 -9.27
CA ILE A 18 -4.25 -0.10 -10.23
C ILE A 18 -3.70 -0.46 -11.63
N PRO A 19 -4.48 -0.97 -12.59
CA PRO A 19 -3.94 -1.29 -13.91
C PRO A 19 -3.94 -0.08 -14.85
N ASN A 20 -2.93 0.04 -15.72
CA ASN A 20 -2.81 1.08 -16.76
C ASN A 20 -2.80 2.50 -16.19
N GLU A 21 -1.92 2.74 -15.24
CA GLU A 21 -1.93 3.95 -14.43
C GLU A 21 -1.26 5.16 -15.10
N PRO A 22 -1.86 6.36 -14.98
CA PRO A 22 -1.16 7.61 -15.25
C PRO A 22 -0.23 7.95 -14.08
N ARG A 23 1.05 8.23 -14.37
CA ARG A 23 2.00 8.71 -13.36
C ARG A 23 1.74 10.17 -13.00
N SER A 24 0.85 10.39 -12.04
CA SER A 24 0.44 11.73 -11.59
C SER A 24 1.50 12.47 -10.78
N TYR A 25 2.41 11.75 -10.12
CA TYR A 25 3.44 12.35 -9.24
C TYR A 25 4.86 12.29 -9.83
N GLY A 26 4.96 12.21 -11.16
CA GLY A 26 6.22 12.30 -11.89
C GLY A 26 7.16 11.12 -11.64
N GLN A 27 8.26 11.36 -10.90
CA GLN A 27 9.26 10.35 -10.56
C GLN A 27 8.88 9.50 -9.35
N CYS A 28 7.88 9.94 -8.56
CA CYS A 28 7.35 9.14 -7.46
C CYS A 28 6.38 8.12 -8.05
N ASP A 29 6.72 6.84 -7.90
CA ASP A 29 5.92 5.67 -8.30
C ASP A 29 4.82 5.44 -7.26
N PHE A 30 3.92 6.40 -7.17
CA PHE A 30 2.76 6.36 -6.28
C PHE A 30 1.54 6.78 -7.10
N GLU A 31 0.42 6.11 -6.90
CA GLU A 31 -0.75 6.32 -7.73
C GLU A 31 -2.03 6.30 -6.90
N VAL A 32 -3.00 7.09 -7.33
CA VAL A 32 -4.30 7.20 -6.64
C VAL A 32 -5.43 7.13 -7.66
N ASP A 33 -6.24 6.09 -7.55
CA ASP A 33 -7.54 6.02 -8.22
C ASP A 33 -8.62 6.57 -7.28
N PHE A 34 -9.01 7.82 -7.53
CA PHE A 34 -10.05 8.49 -6.78
C PHE A 34 -11.45 7.92 -7.01
N LYS A 35 -11.71 7.32 -8.18
CA LYS A 35 -13.02 6.73 -8.51
C LYS A 35 -13.24 5.44 -7.75
N ASP A 36 -12.24 4.56 -7.76
CA ASP A 36 -12.28 3.26 -7.07
C ASP A 36 -11.77 3.34 -5.61
N ARG A 37 -11.33 4.52 -5.17
CA ARG A 37 -10.81 4.79 -3.82
C ARG A 37 -9.68 3.84 -3.45
N ARG A 38 -8.68 3.76 -4.33
CA ARG A 38 -7.50 2.91 -4.22
C ARG A 38 -6.23 3.72 -4.35
N ALA A 39 -5.20 3.32 -3.61
CA ALA A 39 -3.86 3.84 -3.78
C ALA A 39 -2.88 2.69 -4.06
N GLU A 40 -2.00 2.88 -5.04
CA GLU A 40 -0.87 1.98 -5.30
C GLU A 40 0.40 2.63 -4.74
N PRO A 41 1.10 1.98 -3.80
CA PRO A 41 2.38 2.45 -3.30
C PRO A 41 3.54 1.91 -4.16
N PRO A 42 4.71 2.57 -4.10
CA PRO A 42 5.89 2.12 -4.85
C PRO A 42 6.28 0.71 -4.42
N ALA A 43 6.80 -0.06 -5.39
CA ALA A 43 7.11 -1.49 -5.18
C ALA A 43 8.01 -1.77 -3.97
N ASN A 44 8.97 -0.88 -3.67
CA ASN A 44 9.89 -0.99 -2.55
C ASN A 44 9.32 -0.55 -1.18
N ARG A 45 8.00 -0.30 -1.11
CA ARG A 45 7.27 -0.02 0.14
C ARG A 45 6.09 -0.96 0.33
N GLN A 46 5.81 -1.82 -0.64
CA GLN A 46 4.67 -2.72 -0.62
C GLN A 46 4.81 -3.75 0.51
N GLY A 47 6.02 -4.24 0.76
CA GLY A 47 6.34 -5.18 1.82
C GLY A 47 6.13 -4.59 3.20
N ASP A 48 6.65 -3.38 3.43
CA ASP A 48 6.50 -2.66 4.70
C ASP A 48 5.01 -2.48 5.04
N ILE A 49 4.25 -1.98 4.07
CA ILE A 49 2.80 -1.77 4.22
C ILE A 49 2.12 -3.11 4.54
N ALA A 50 2.43 -4.17 3.80
CA ALA A 50 1.84 -5.49 4.04
C ALA A 50 2.10 -5.99 5.48
N ARG A 51 3.35 -5.90 5.96
CA ARG A 51 3.73 -6.29 7.32
C ARG A 51 3.03 -5.45 8.38
N ILE A 52 2.92 -4.13 8.18
CA ILE A 52 2.17 -3.25 9.08
C ILE A 52 0.69 -3.65 9.16
N TYR A 53 0.05 -3.96 8.02
CA TYR A 53 -1.35 -4.40 8.02
C TYR A 53 -1.54 -5.76 8.72
N PHE A 54 -0.60 -6.70 8.57
CA PHE A 54 -0.64 -7.95 9.31
C PHE A 54 -0.44 -7.74 10.80
N TYR A 55 0.51 -6.90 11.21
CA TYR A 55 0.66 -6.51 12.61
C TYR A 55 -0.63 -5.91 13.17
N MET A 56 -1.27 -4.99 12.43
CA MET A 56 -2.52 -4.36 12.87
C MET A 56 -3.69 -5.36 12.94
N ARG A 57 -3.75 -6.34 12.03
CA ARG A 57 -4.71 -7.46 12.09
C ARG A 57 -4.49 -8.28 13.34
N ASP A 58 -3.26 -8.71 13.60
CA ASP A 58 -2.94 -9.70 14.62
C ASP A 58 -2.96 -9.09 16.04
N GLN A 59 -2.53 -7.83 16.19
CA GLN A 59 -2.53 -7.14 17.48
C GLN A 59 -3.86 -6.48 17.83
N TYR A 60 -4.54 -5.88 16.85
CA TYR A 60 -5.71 -5.04 17.12
C TYR A 60 -7.01 -5.57 16.48
N GLY A 61 -6.97 -6.74 15.84
CA GLY A 61 -8.16 -7.35 15.25
C GLY A 61 -8.67 -6.64 14.00
N LEU A 62 -7.81 -5.89 13.29
CA LEU A 62 -8.18 -5.27 12.01
C LEU A 62 -8.64 -6.36 11.03
N ARG A 63 -9.86 -6.21 10.50
CA ARG A 63 -10.40 -7.19 9.54
C ARG A 63 -9.82 -6.96 8.15
N LEU A 64 -9.12 -7.96 7.62
CA LEU A 64 -8.69 -8.01 6.23
C LEU A 64 -9.62 -8.92 5.43
N SER A 65 -10.01 -8.47 4.24
CA SER A 65 -10.70 -9.35 3.30
C SER A 65 -9.72 -10.40 2.75
N ARG A 66 -10.25 -11.53 2.25
CA ARG A 66 -9.43 -12.57 1.61
C ARG A 66 -8.54 -12.01 0.49
N GLN A 67 -9.08 -11.09 -0.31
CA GLN A 67 -8.34 -10.45 -1.39
C GLN A 67 -7.19 -9.58 -0.86
N GLN A 68 -7.43 -8.80 0.20
CA GLN A 68 -6.38 -7.98 0.82
C GLN A 68 -5.31 -8.85 1.47
N THR A 69 -5.70 -9.93 2.13
CA THR A 69 -4.74 -10.89 2.71
C THR A 69 -3.83 -11.48 1.64
N GLN A 70 -4.39 -11.95 0.52
CA GLN A 70 -3.59 -12.51 -0.57
C GLN A 70 -2.65 -11.48 -1.21
N LEU A 71 -3.13 -10.25 -1.39
CA LEU A 71 -2.31 -9.15 -1.89
C LEU A 71 -1.12 -8.88 -0.96
N PHE A 72 -1.38 -8.69 0.34
CA PHE A 72 -0.34 -8.39 1.31
C PHE A 72 0.63 -9.56 1.52
N GLU A 73 0.16 -10.81 1.40
CA GLU A 73 1.05 -11.98 1.42
C GLU A 73 1.99 -12.00 0.23
N ALA A 74 1.55 -11.55 -0.95
CA ALA A 74 2.40 -11.43 -2.13
C ALA A 74 3.40 -10.28 -1.95
N TRP A 75 2.92 -9.11 -1.51
CA TRP A 75 3.75 -7.93 -1.27
C TRP A 75 4.85 -8.18 -0.24
N SER A 76 4.51 -8.77 0.91
CA SER A 76 5.48 -9.13 1.96
C SER A 76 6.57 -10.11 1.46
N ARG A 77 6.26 -10.93 0.45
CA ARG A 77 7.22 -11.86 -0.17
C ARG A 77 8.08 -11.21 -1.25
N MET A 78 7.51 -10.29 -2.03
CA MET A 78 8.22 -9.61 -3.12
C MET A 78 9.17 -8.53 -2.61
N ASP A 79 8.86 -7.94 -1.46
CA ASP A 79 9.61 -6.86 -0.82
C ASP A 79 9.96 -7.29 0.63
N PRO A 80 11.05 -8.05 0.83
CA PRO A 80 11.45 -8.55 2.14
C PRO A 80 11.94 -7.43 3.07
N VAL A 81 12.03 -7.72 4.37
CA VAL A 81 12.56 -6.79 5.37
C VAL A 81 13.99 -6.37 5.02
N ASP A 82 14.27 -5.07 5.06
CA ASP A 82 15.61 -4.50 4.88
C ASP A 82 16.24 -4.11 6.23
N GLU A 83 17.44 -3.52 6.22
CA GLU A 83 18.14 -3.14 7.47
C GLU A 83 17.50 -1.96 8.22
N TRP A 84 16.58 -1.23 7.58
CA TRP A 84 15.97 -0.04 8.15
C TRP A 84 14.68 -0.35 8.92
N GLU A 85 13.90 -1.33 8.44
CA GLU A 85 12.71 -1.84 9.13
C GLU A 85 13.01 -2.55 10.46
#